data_AF-T0LKP7-F1
#
_entry.id   AF-T0LKP7-F1
#
_cell.length_a   1.000
_cell.length_b   1.000
_cell.length_c   1.000
_cell.angle_alpha   90.00
_cell.angle_beta   90.00
_cell.angle_gamma   90.00
#
_symmetry.space_group_name_H-M   'P 1'
#
loop_
_entity.id
_entity.type
_entity.pdbx_description
1 polymer ?
#
loop_
_entity_poly.entity_id
_entity_poly.type
_entity_poly.pdbx_seq_one_letter_code
_entity_poly.pdbx_strand_id
1 'polypeptide(L)'
;MHLSVLSSLCFGALVALGSPIVHRRDTDLNSTGCDDYCAGTRPGNTKDDEVYVCKDWRLGPVAPPSGVPVDDIVGKYYRRFGGLCPGEFLKAWTNQTDGRWAYPPEQGFSIDTTGSPICSNLTLGKGDLIDRFGDETGDFVAPAFTPYAMRSIPPSNLNTRDAEYPYGYHVKEGACSIVCIQVLQNWFQVDTC
;
A
#
# COMPACT_ATOMS: atom_id res chain seq x y z
N MET A 1 57.20 16.61 51.31
CA MET A 1 55.73 16.47 51.25
C MET A 1 55.21 17.52 50.29
N HIS A 2 55.02 17.17 49.02
CA HIS A 2 54.43 18.04 48.01
C HIS A 2 53.53 17.18 47.11
N LEU A 3 52.29 17.64 46.96
CA LEU A 3 51.21 17.01 46.20
C LEU A 3 51.48 16.97 44.70
N SER A 4 50.89 16.01 44.00
CA SER A 4 50.23 16.22 42.70
C SER A 4 49.37 15.00 42.34
N VAL A 5 48.05 15.19 42.36
CA VAL A 5 47.06 14.21 41.84
C VAL A 5 46.62 14.75 40.49
N LEU A 6 46.98 14.06 39.40
CA LEU A 6 46.52 14.38 38.06
C LEU A 6 45.16 13.72 37.82
N SER A 7 44.11 14.55 37.83
CA SER A 7 42.76 14.16 37.40
C SER A 7 42.72 14.14 35.87
N SER A 8 42.58 12.95 35.28
CA SER A 8 42.46 12.75 33.84
C SER A 8 40.98 12.72 33.46
N LEU A 9 40.48 13.83 32.93
CA LEU A 9 39.15 13.92 32.30
C LEU A 9 39.22 13.32 30.89
N CYS A 10 38.81 12.07 30.73
CA CYS A 10 38.51 11.51 29.41
C CYS A 10 37.20 12.12 28.88
N PHE A 11 37.33 13.09 27.98
CA PHE A 11 36.21 13.52 27.14
C PHE A 11 35.90 12.41 26.13
N GLY A 12 34.91 11.57 26.45
CA GLY A 12 34.32 10.64 25.50
C GLY A 12 33.53 11.42 24.45
N ALA A 13 34.05 11.50 23.22
CA ALA A 13 33.30 12.00 22.08
C ALA A 13 32.25 10.93 21.68
N LEU A 14 31.00 11.15 22.08
CA LEU A 14 29.87 10.34 21.61
C LEU A 14 29.57 10.77 20.16
N VAL A 15 30.06 10.02 19.18
CA VAL A 15 29.68 10.22 17.78
C VAL A 15 28.29 9.61 17.59
N ALA A 16 27.26 10.45 17.66
CA ALA A 16 25.91 10.08 17.25
C ALA A 16 25.90 9.96 15.72
N LEU A 17 26.10 8.75 15.20
CA LEU A 17 25.78 8.44 13.81
C LEU A 17 24.26 8.43 13.70
N GLY A 18 23.68 9.61 13.41
CA GLY A 18 22.30 9.68 12.94
C GLY A 18 22.23 8.92 11.62
N SER A 19 21.63 7.72 11.63
CA SER A 19 21.28 7.03 10.40
C SER A 19 20.45 7.99 9.55
N PRO A 20 20.79 8.22 8.27
CA PRO A 20 19.95 9.04 7.43
C PRO A 20 18.56 8.40 7.42
N ILE A 21 17.53 9.20 7.74
CA ILE A 21 16.14 8.81 7.52
C ILE A 21 16.04 8.58 6.01
N VAL A 22 16.10 7.32 5.58
CA VAL A 22 15.85 6.96 4.19
C VAL A 22 14.36 7.20 3.99
N HIS A 23 14.00 8.38 3.49
CA HIS A 23 12.65 8.63 3.05
C HIS A 23 12.30 7.59 1.99
N ARG A 24 11.23 6.84 2.25
CA ARG A 24 10.71 5.86 1.32
C ARG A 24 10.44 6.57 0.00
N ARG A 25 11.10 6.10 -1.06
CA ARG A 25 10.80 6.54 -2.41
C ARG A 25 9.83 5.55 -3.02
N ASP A 26 8.73 6.07 -3.51
CA ASP A 26 7.95 5.37 -4.51
C ASP A 26 8.73 5.43 -5.83
N THR A 27 9.30 4.29 -6.22
CA THR A 27 10.17 4.20 -7.39
C THR A 27 9.42 4.44 -8.70
N ASP A 28 8.11 4.25 -8.69
CA ASP A 28 7.27 4.35 -9.88
C ASP A 28 6.83 5.80 -10.15
N LEU A 29 7.18 6.72 -9.22
CA LEU A 29 7.11 8.17 -9.44
C LEU A 29 8.31 8.73 -10.19
N ASN A 30 9.29 7.89 -10.53
CA ASN A 30 10.40 8.33 -11.37
C ASN A 30 9.96 8.41 -12.84
N SER A 31 9.87 9.63 -13.37
CA SER A 31 9.38 9.89 -14.72
C SER A 31 10.33 9.52 -15.85
N THR A 32 11.58 9.12 -15.56
CA THR A 32 12.61 8.87 -16.61
C THR A 32 12.27 7.76 -17.61
N GLY A 33 11.26 6.93 -17.33
CA GLY A 33 10.78 5.88 -18.25
C GLY A 33 9.58 6.28 -19.12
N CYS A 34 9.04 7.50 -18.95
CA CYS A 34 7.82 7.94 -19.61
C CYS A 34 8.06 9.26 -20.36
N ASP A 35 7.74 9.32 -21.66
CA ASP A 35 7.90 10.54 -22.48
C ASP A 35 7.04 11.70 -21.95
N ASP A 36 5.77 11.43 -21.67
CA ASP A 36 4.87 12.29 -20.89
C ASP A 36 4.29 11.45 -19.76
N TYR A 37 4.80 11.70 -18.54
CA TYR A 37 4.49 10.90 -17.36
C TYR A 37 2.98 10.84 -17.05
N CYS A 38 2.22 11.90 -17.34
CA CYS A 38 0.78 11.94 -17.04
C CYS A 38 -0.11 11.77 -18.28
N ALA A 39 0.46 11.41 -19.43
CA ALA A 39 -0.33 11.09 -20.60
C ALA A 39 -1.31 9.94 -20.31
N GLY A 40 -2.57 10.09 -20.74
CA GLY A 40 -3.61 9.06 -20.57
C GLY A 40 -4.29 9.01 -19.20
N THR A 41 -3.93 9.90 -18.27
CA THR A 41 -4.66 10.06 -16.99
C THR A 41 -5.87 10.99 -17.14
N ARG A 42 -6.71 11.08 -16.11
CA ARG A 42 -7.84 12.02 -16.02
C ARG A 42 -7.64 12.90 -14.79
N PRO A 43 -6.81 13.96 -14.88
CA PRO A 43 -6.53 14.81 -13.74
C PRO A 43 -7.79 15.52 -13.26
N GLY A 44 -7.99 15.55 -11.95
CA GLY A 44 -8.92 16.46 -11.31
C GLY A 44 -8.46 17.91 -11.45
N ASN A 45 -9.37 18.85 -11.22
CA ASN A 45 -9.17 20.27 -11.46
C ASN A 45 -9.16 21.11 -10.18
N THR A 46 -9.15 20.46 -9.01
CA THR A 46 -9.15 21.13 -7.71
C THR A 46 -7.78 21.06 -7.04
N LYS A 47 -7.58 21.85 -5.98
CA LYS A 47 -6.36 21.76 -5.16
C LYS A 47 -6.30 20.44 -4.38
N ASP A 48 -7.44 19.90 -4.01
CA ASP A 48 -7.52 18.64 -3.26
C ASP A 48 -7.02 17.45 -4.10
N ASP A 49 -7.03 17.58 -5.42
CA ASP A 49 -6.50 16.56 -6.33
C ASP A 49 -4.96 16.52 -6.38
N GLU A 50 -4.26 17.56 -5.90
CA GLU A 50 -2.78 17.61 -5.91
C GLU A 50 -2.13 16.55 -5.02
N VAL A 51 -2.91 15.97 -4.10
CA VAL A 51 -2.46 14.86 -3.26
C VAL A 51 -2.31 13.56 -4.04
N TYR A 52 -2.87 13.45 -5.24
CA TYR A 52 -2.83 12.25 -6.07
C TYR A 52 -1.80 12.33 -7.20
N VAL A 53 -1.20 11.19 -7.53
CA VAL A 53 -0.28 11.10 -8.66
C VAL A 53 -1.00 11.56 -9.94
N CYS A 54 -0.36 12.45 -10.71
CA CYS A 54 -0.96 13.09 -11.89
C CYS A 54 -2.33 13.75 -11.65
N LYS A 55 -2.64 14.14 -10.40
CA LYS A 55 -3.95 14.65 -9.98
C LYS A 55 -5.12 13.69 -10.25
N ASP A 56 -4.86 12.40 -10.44
CA ASP A 56 -5.87 11.39 -10.72
C ASP A 56 -6.00 10.46 -9.51
N TRP A 57 -7.12 10.55 -8.79
CA TRP A 57 -7.36 9.80 -7.55
C TRP A 57 -7.19 8.29 -7.70
N ARG A 58 -7.34 7.75 -8.92
CA ARG A 58 -7.14 6.33 -9.22
C ARG A 58 -5.69 5.89 -9.00
N LEU A 59 -4.74 6.81 -9.19
CA LEU A 59 -3.32 6.51 -9.07
C LEU A 59 -2.80 6.57 -7.63
N GLY A 60 -3.66 6.86 -6.64
CA GLY A 60 -3.27 6.89 -5.24
C GLY A 60 -2.52 8.15 -4.84
N PRO A 61 -2.12 8.29 -3.56
CA PRO A 61 -1.45 9.50 -3.06
C PRO A 61 -0.01 9.61 -3.57
N VAL A 62 0.44 10.85 -3.82
CA VAL A 62 1.83 11.20 -4.16
C VAL A 62 2.75 10.90 -2.98
N ALA A 63 2.35 11.29 -1.77
CA ALA A 63 3.09 10.97 -0.57
C ALA A 63 2.93 9.48 -0.27
N PRO A 64 4.04 8.72 -0.13
CA PRO A 64 3.96 7.32 0.26
C PRO A 64 3.37 7.23 1.68
N PRO A 65 2.58 6.18 1.96
CA PRO A 65 2.10 5.93 3.30
C PRO A 65 3.24 5.87 4.31
N SER A 66 3.02 6.49 5.47
CA SER A 66 4.02 6.66 6.53
C SER A 66 3.40 6.42 7.90
N GLY A 67 4.24 6.08 8.88
CA GLY A 67 3.82 5.72 10.23
C GLY A 67 3.51 4.23 10.39
N VAL A 68 3.72 3.71 11.60
CA VAL A 68 3.45 2.31 11.94
C VAL A 68 1.93 2.11 12.13
N PRO A 69 1.34 1.01 11.62
CA PRO A 69 1.99 -0.08 10.89
C PRO A 69 2.02 0.10 9.37
N VAL A 70 1.32 1.09 8.82
CA VAL A 70 1.05 1.20 7.38
C VAL A 70 2.31 1.35 6.54
N ASP A 71 3.33 2.05 7.07
CA ASP A 71 4.67 2.12 6.49
C ASP A 71 5.17 0.69 6.22
N ASP A 72 5.29 -0.18 7.21
CA ASP A 72 5.79 -1.55 7.01
C ASP A 72 4.90 -2.40 6.09
N ILE A 73 3.57 -2.23 6.16
CA ILE A 73 2.60 -2.98 5.35
C ILE A 73 2.74 -2.66 3.86
N VAL A 74 2.82 -1.37 3.51
CA VAL A 74 3.06 -0.98 2.11
C VAL A 74 4.48 -1.38 1.71
N GLY A 75 5.41 -1.31 2.65
CA GLY A 75 6.80 -1.70 2.44
C GLY A 75 7.55 -0.90 1.36
N LYS A 76 8.86 -1.08 1.34
CA LYS A 76 9.76 -0.51 0.31
C LYS A 76 9.67 -1.18 -1.06
N TYR A 77 8.98 -2.32 -1.14
CA TYR A 77 8.89 -3.14 -2.35
C TYR A 77 7.56 -3.00 -3.08
N TYR A 78 6.62 -2.21 -2.56
CA TYR A 78 5.42 -1.89 -3.32
C TYR A 78 5.80 -1.11 -4.58
N ARG A 79 5.45 -1.68 -5.73
CA ARG A 79 5.61 -1.11 -7.06
C ARG A 79 4.21 -0.75 -7.54
N ARG A 80 3.82 0.50 -7.35
CA ARG A 80 2.48 1.01 -7.60
C ARG A 80 1.96 0.72 -9.01
N PHE A 81 2.83 0.85 -10.01
CA PHE A 81 2.52 0.63 -11.42
C PHE A 81 3.30 -0.53 -12.03
N GLY A 82 4.17 -1.17 -11.25
CA GLY A 82 5.01 -2.28 -11.68
C GLY A 82 5.84 -1.99 -12.92
N GLY A 83 6.30 -0.73 -13.04
CA GLY A 83 7.11 -0.26 -14.17
C GLY A 83 6.33 0.29 -15.37
N LEU A 84 5.01 0.29 -15.35
CA LEU A 84 4.18 0.97 -16.36
C LEU A 84 4.11 2.48 -16.11
N CYS A 85 3.91 3.27 -17.17
CA CYS A 85 3.54 4.67 -17.01
C CYS A 85 2.09 4.79 -16.49
N PRO A 86 1.74 5.85 -15.73
CA PRO A 86 0.42 6.00 -15.12
C PRO A 86 -0.78 5.79 -16.06
N GLY A 87 -0.75 6.37 -17.26
CA GLY A 87 -1.83 6.17 -18.24
C GLY A 87 -1.90 4.74 -18.78
N GLU A 88 -0.76 4.07 -18.95
CA GLU A 88 -0.70 2.67 -19.38
C GLU A 88 -1.27 1.74 -18.31
N PHE A 89 -0.92 2.00 -17.04
CA PHE A 89 -1.50 1.31 -15.90
C PHE A 89 -3.03 1.46 -15.86
N LEU A 90 -3.54 2.69 -15.99
CA LEU A 90 -5.00 2.91 -16.03
C LEU A 90 -5.64 2.25 -17.24
N LYS A 91 -4.97 2.26 -18.40
CA LYS A 91 -5.46 1.57 -19.60
C LYS A 91 -5.59 0.06 -19.39
N ALA A 92 -4.64 -0.56 -18.69
CA ALA A 92 -4.65 -1.99 -18.41
C ALA A 92 -5.73 -2.38 -17.39
N TRP A 93 -5.97 -1.55 -16.37
CA TRP A 93 -6.74 -1.96 -15.20
C TRP A 93 -8.05 -1.21 -14.97
N THR A 94 -8.46 -0.32 -15.89
CA THR A 94 -9.77 0.34 -15.85
C THR A 94 -10.61 0.04 -17.09
N ASN A 95 -11.92 0.02 -16.90
CA ASN A 95 -12.88 0.02 -17.99
C ASN A 95 -12.78 1.36 -18.73
N GLN A 96 -12.51 1.32 -20.04
CA GLN A 96 -12.25 2.52 -20.82
C GLN A 96 -13.50 3.39 -21.05
N THR A 97 -14.69 2.80 -20.92
CA THR A 97 -15.97 3.49 -21.10
C THR A 97 -16.28 4.39 -19.91
N ASP A 98 -16.20 3.87 -18.68
CA ASP A 98 -16.62 4.60 -17.47
C ASP A 98 -15.46 4.95 -16.52
N GLY A 99 -14.25 4.46 -16.78
CA GLY A 99 -13.04 4.71 -16.00
C GLY A 99 -12.98 3.97 -14.66
N ARG A 100 -13.93 3.07 -14.37
CA ARG A 100 -13.95 2.25 -13.16
C ARG A 100 -12.87 1.16 -13.21
N TRP A 101 -12.38 0.75 -12.04
CA TRP A 101 -11.48 -0.40 -11.95
C TRP A 101 -12.13 -1.65 -12.55
N ALA A 102 -11.40 -2.32 -13.44
CA ALA A 102 -11.76 -3.63 -13.95
C ALA A 102 -11.25 -4.65 -12.94
N TYR A 103 -12.10 -5.08 -12.00
CA TYR A 103 -11.76 -6.11 -11.03
C TYR A 103 -11.75 -7.51 -11.67
N PRO A 104 -10.94 -8.44 -11.14
CA PRO A 104 -10.92 -9.82 -11.61
C PRO A 104 -12.29 -10.50 -11.46
N PRO A 105 -12.60 -11.51 -12.30
CA PRO A 105 -13.77 -12.35 -12.12
C PRO A 105 -13.71 -13.11 -10.78
N GLU A 106 -14.82 -13.75 -10.39
CA GLU A 106 -14.86 -14.61 -9.20
C GLU A 106 -14.34 -13.93 -7.92
N GLN A 107 -14.64 -12.63 -7.75
CA GLN A 107 -14.23 -11.86 -6.58
C GLN A 107 -12.69 -11.78 -6.39
N GLY A 108 -11.92 -12.02 -7.46
CA GLY A 108 -10.46 -12.08 -7.43
C GLY A 108 -9.91 -13.37 -6.84
N PHE A 109 -10.75 -14.39 -6.71
CA PHE A 109 -10.33 -15.64 -6.13
C PHE A 109 -9.52 -16.45 -7.14
N SER A 110 -8.44 -17.10 -6.69
CA SER A 110 -7.75 -18.07 -7.56
C SER A 110 -8.73 -19.17 -7.97
N ILE A 111 -8.72 -19.55 -9.25
CA ILE A 111 -9.61 -20.59 -9.78
C ILE A 111 -8.85 -21.90 -9.95
N ASP A 112 -9.55 -23.03 -9.79
CA ASP A 112 -9.00 -24.35 -10.06
C ASP A 112 -9.00 -24.68 -11.56
N THR A 113 -8.57 -25.89 -11.92
CA THR A 113 -8.52 -26.35 -13.33
C THR A 113 -9.90 -26.51 -13.98
N THR A 114 -10.98 -26.43 -13.20
CA THR A 114 -12.37 -26.47 -13.67
C THR A 114 -12.97 -25.08 -13.85
N GLY A 115 -12.24 -24.03 -13.44
CA GLY A 115 -12.69 -22.64 -13.44
C GLY A 115 -13.47 -22.25 -12.19
N SER A 116 -13.47 -23.08 -11.14
CA SER A 116 -14.20 -22.80 -9.90
C SER A 116 -13.32 -22.03 -8.90
N PRO A 117 -13.87 -21.07 -8.14
CA PRO A 117 -13.11 -20.34 -7.12
C PRO A 117 -12.59 -21.28 -6.03
N ILE A 118 -11.32 -21.18 -5.70
CA ILE A 118 -10.69 -21.91 -4.60
C ILE A 118 -10.97 -21.13 -3.32
N CYS A 119 -11.84 -21.66 -2.47
CA CYS A 119 -12.24 -21.06 -1.22
C CYS A 119 -12.27 -22.10 -0.11
N SER A 120 -11.68 -21.79 1.05
CA SER A 120 -11.85 -22.58 2.27
C SER A 120 -12.55 -21.76 3.34
N ASN A 121 -13.53 -22.35 4.02
CA ASN A 121 -14.18 -21.69 5.15
C ASN A 121 -13.24 -21.70 6.37
N LEU A 122 -12.95 -20.51 6.89
CA LEU A 122 -12.19 -20.28 8.11
C LEU A 122 -13.08 -19.54 9.11
N THR A 123 -13.19 -20.05 10.33
CA THR A 123 -13.83 -19.31 11.43
C THR A 123 -12.79 -18.43 12.10
N LEU A 124 -12.96 -17.11 12.02
CA LEU A 124 -12.12 -16.16 12.73
C LEU A 124 -12.41 -16.21 14.23
N GLY A 125 -11.43 -16.61 15.02
CA GLY A 125 -11.51 -16.61 16.47
C GLY A 125 -11.43 -15.20 17.05
N LYS A 126 -11.82 -15.08 18.32
CA LYS A 126 -11.57 -13.86 19.08
C LYS A 126 -10.06 -13.64 19.22
N GLY A 127 -9.59 -12.45 18.88
CA GLY A 127 -8.15 -12.10 18.90
C GLY A 127 -7.44 -12.30 17.57
N ASP A 128 -8.06 -12.95 16.57
CA ASP A 128 -7.53 -12.94 15.21
C ASP A 128 -7.62 -11.50 14.67
N LEU A 129 -6.50 -10.93 14.23
CA LEU A 129 -6.48 -9.58 13.68
C LEU A 129 -6.64 -9.62 12.17
N ILE A 130 -7.59 -8.83 11.68
CA ILE A 130 -7.80 -8.58 10.26
C ILE A 130 -7.69 -7.08 9.99
N ASP A 131 -7.23 -6.74 8.81
CA ASP A 131 -7.15 -5.36 8.35
C ASP A 131 -7.69 -5.19 6.93
N ARG A 132 -7.88 -3.93 6.53
CA ARG A 132 -8.38 -3.55 5.21
C ARG A 132 -7.84 -2.19 4.80
N PHE A 133 -7.70 -2.01 3.49
CA PHE A 133 -7.54 -0.71 2.84
C PHE A 133 -8.79 -0.37 2.03
N GLY A 134 -9.40 0.79 2.25
CA GLY A 134 -10.59 1.27 1.53
C GLY A 134 -11.72 1.69 2.47
N ASP A 135 -12.93 1.74 1.94
CA ASP A 135 -14.13 2.06 2.73
C ASP A 135 -14.49 0.92 3.71
N GLU A 136 -15.00 1.27 4.89
CA GLU A 136 -15.42 0.33 5.96
C GLU A 136 -16.55 -0.61 5.54
N THR A 137 -17.37 -0.21 4.58
CA THR A 137 -18.54 -0.97 4.11
C THR A 137 -18.20 -2.15 3.17
N GLY A 138 -16.93 -2.36 2.84
CA GLY A 138 -16.55 -3.45 1.93
C GLY A 138 -16.30 -4.79 2.61
N ASP A 139 -16.53 -5.87 1.85
CA ASP A 139 -16.55 -7.25 2.37
C ASP A 139 -15.19 -7.99 2.34
N PHE A 140 -14.12 -7.34 1.86
CA PHE A 140 -12.81 -7.97 1.71
C PHE A 140 -11.82 -7.52 2.79
N VAL A 141 -11.20 -8.46 3.47
CA VAL A 141 -10.20 -8.23 4.52
C VAL A 141 -9.00 -9.14 4.30
N ALA A 142 -7.87 -8.80 4.88
CA ALA A 142 -6.70 -9.67 4.93
C ALA A 142 -6.34 -9.96 6.39
N PRO A 143 -5.56 -11.01 6.68
CA PRO A 143 -4.83 -11.10 7.94
C PRO A 143 -4.07 -9.80 8.19
N ALA A 144 -4.14 -9.28 9.41
CA ALA A 144 -3.50 -8.02 9.73
C ALA A 144 -2.01 -8.05 9.37
N PHE A 145 -1.52 -6.91 8.87
CA PHE A 145 -0.14 -6.72 8.44
C PHE A 145 0.28 -7.46 7.16
N THR A 146 -0.67 -8.08 6.43
CA THR A 146 -0.39 -8.64 5.10
C THR A 146 0.19 -7.57 4.17
N PRO A 147 1.34 -7.77 3.51
CA PRO A 147 1.92 -6.75 2.63
C PRO A 147 0.93 -6.23 1.59
N TYR A 148 0.94 -4.93 1.29
CA TYR A 148 -0.01 -4.32 0.36
C TYR A 148 0.02 -4.98 -1.03
N ALA A 149 1.21 -5.35 -1.50
CA ALA A 149 1.41 -6.04 -2.77
C ALA A 149 0.80 -7.46 -2.81
N MET A 150 0.44 -8.06 -1.68
CA MET A 150 -0.23 -9.38 -1.64
C MET A 150 -1.76 -9.28 -1.65
N ARG A 151 -2.31 -8.07 -1.82
CA ARG A 151 -3.75 -7.80 -1.67
C ARG A 151 -4.48 -7.59 -2.99
N SER A 152 -3.78 -7.54 -4.13
CA SER A 152 -4.38 -7.31 -5.46
C SER A 152 -5.43 -6.19 -5.48
N ILE A 153 -5.11 -5.05 -4.86
CA ILE A 153 -5.96 -3.86 -4.79
C ILE A 153 -5.28 -2.65 -5.44
N PRO A 154 -6.05 -1.76 -6.09
CA PRO A 154 -5.49 -0.65 -6.85
C PRO A 154 -4.91 0.44 -5.93
N PRO A 155 -4.03 1.32 -6.45
CA PRO A 155 -3.43 2.40 -5.66
C PRO A 155 -4.43 3.32 -4.94
N SER A 156 -5.64 3.48 -5.49
CA SER A 156 -6.70 4.31 -4.88
C SER A 156 -7.22 3.80 -3.52
N ASN A 157 -6.91 2.57 -3.13
CA ASN A 157 -7.25 2.07 -1.79
C ASN A 157 -6.39 2.70 -0.70
N LEU A 158 -5.25 3.31 -1.06
CA LEU A 158 -4.39 4.11 -0.17
C LEU A 158 -4.84 5.58 -0.02
N ASN A 159 -5.94 5.97 -0.66
CA ASN A 159 -6.46 7.34 -0.53
C ASN A 159 -7.08 7.54 0.85
N THR A 160 -6.64 8.59 1.56
CA THR A 160 -7.30 9.06 2.78
C THR A 160 -8.63 9.71 2.42
N ARG A 161 -9.75 9.06 2.80
CA ARG A 161 -11.12 9.61 2.66
C ARG A 161 -11.65 10.16 3.97
N ASP A 162 -11.18 9.60 5.07
CA ASP A 162 -11.47 10.01 6.44
C ASP A 162 -10.12 10.24 7.15
N ALA A 163 -9.98 11.38 7.81
CA ALA A 163 -8.76 11.72 8.54
C ALA A 163 -8.55 10.83 9.78
N GLU A 164 -9.61 10.23 10.33
CA GLU A 164 -9.53 9.25 11.42
C GLU A 164 -8.88 7.93 10.94
N TYR A 165 -9.00 7.64 9.64
CA TYR A 165 -8.48 6.43 9.00
C TYR A 165 -7.52 6.79 7.85
N PRO A 166 -6.30 7.28 8.18
CA PRO A 166 -5.32 7.66 7.17
C PRO A 166 -5.00 6.49 6.24
N TYR A 167 -4.84 6.81 4.96
CA TYR A 167 -4.62 5.84 3.87
C TYR A 167 -5.76 4.81 3.69
N GLY A 168 -6.94 5.09 4.25
CA GLY A 168 -8.07 4.16 4.26
C GLY A 168 -7.77 2.87 5.00
N TYR A 169 -6.83 2.88 5.96
CA TYR A 169 -6.41 1.69 6.69
C TYR A 169 -7.26 1.48 7.95
N HIS A 170 -7.84 0.29 8.06
CA HIS A 170 -8.67 -0.14 9.20
C HIS A 170 -8.14 -1.46 9.73
N VAL A 171 -8.11 -1.62 11.05
CA VAL A 171 -7.75 -2.88 11.73
C VAL A 171 -8.82 -3.23 12.76
N LYS A 172 -9.21 -4.51 12.83
CA LYS A 172 -10.21 -5.00 13.78
C LYS A 172 -9.91 -6.44 14.22
N GLU A 173 -10.44 -6.80 15.39
CA GLU A 173 -10.47 -8.19 15.83
C GLU A 173 -11.60 -8.94 15.13
N GLY A 174 -11.35 -10.21 14.78
CA GLY A 174 -12.33 -11.16 14.29
C GLY A 174 -13.41 -11.44 15.35
N ALA A 175 -14.65 -11.64 14.89
CA ALA A 175 -15.81 -11.80 15.74
C ALA A 175 -16.52 -13.15 15.53
N CYS A 176 -15.80 -14.27 15.66
CA CYS A 176 -16.38 -15.63 15.53
C CYS A 176 -17.18 -15.81 14.22
N SER A 177 -16.69 -15.20 13.13
CA SER A 177 -17.37 -15.18 11.83
C SER A 177 -16.68 -16.14 10.86
N ILE A 178 -17.46 -16.78 10.00
CA ILE A 178 -16.90 -17.60 8.92
C ILE A 178 -16.53 -16.67 7.76
N VAL A 179 -15.28 -16.73 7.35
CA VAL A 179 -14.76 -16.04 6.17
C VAL A 179 -14.23 -17.06 5.16
N CYS A 180 -14.30 -16.72 3.89
CA CYS A 180 -13.56 -17.45 2.87
C CYS A 180 -12.08 -17.02 2.91
N ILE A 181 -11.16 -17.94 3.19
CA ILE A 181 -9.72 -17.72 3.06
C ILE A 181 -9.19 -18.34 1.77
N GLN A 182 -8.36 -17.59 1.05
CA GLN A 182 -7.87 -18.00 -0.26
C GLN A 182 -6.71 -17.12 -0.78
N VAL A 183 -6.06 -17.59 -1.85
CA VAL A 183 -5.00 -16.86 -2.56
C VAL A 183 -5.62 -16.01 -3.66
N LEU A 184 -5.30 -14.72 -3.68
CA LEU A 184 -5.82 -13.82 -4.70
C LEU A 184 -5.14 -14.04 -6.06
N GLN A 185 -5.89 -13.86 -7.14
CA GLN A 185 -5.30 -13.69 -8.47
C GLN A 185 -4.39 -12.46 -8.46
N ASN A 186 -3.24 -12.54 -9.13
CA ASN A 186 -2.42 -11.35 -9.34
C ASN A 186 -3.17 -10.36 -10.24
N TRP A 187 -3.40 -9.15 -9.74
CA TRP A 187 -4.15 -8.11 -10.42
C TRP A 187 -3.60 -6.73 -10.04
N PHE A 188 -3.77 -5.73 -10.91
CA PHE A 188 -3.21 -4.38 -10.71
C PHE A 188 -1.68 -4.34 -10.64
N GLN A 189 -0.98 -5.26 -11.32
CA GLN A 189 0.48 -5.29 -11.39
C GLN A 189 1.17 -5.28 -10.01
N VAL A 190 0.56 -5.91 -9.01
CA VAL A 190 1.22 -6.10 -7.72
C VAL A 190 2.15 -7.31 -7.83
N ASP A 191 3.42 -7.06 -8.13
CA ASP A 191 4.41 -8.14 -8.20
C ASP A 191 4.60 -8.74 -6.80
N THR A 192 4.15 -9.98 -6.62
CA THR A 192 4.55 -10.81 -5.48
C THR A 192 5.99 -11.26 -5.71
N CYS A 193 6.92 -10.83 -4.86
CA CYS A 193 8.31 -11.27 -4.92
C CYS A 193 8.44 -12.81 -4.84
#